data_AF-A0A932L7E2-F1
#
_entry.id   AF-A0A932L7E2-F1
#
_cell.length_a   1.000
_cell.length_b   1.000
_cell.length_c   1.000
_cell.angle_alpha   90.00
_cell.angle_beta   90.00
_cell.angle_gamma   90.00
#
_symmetry.space_group_name_H-M   'P 1'
#
loop_
_entity.id
_entity.type
_entity.pdbx_description
1 polymer ?
#
loop_
_entity_poly.entity_id
_entity_poly.type
_entity_poly.pdbx_seq_one_letter_code
_entity_poly.pdbx_strand_id
1 'polypeptide(L)'
;MRLCPCRFNLPLTDNNGEPIAAEVILDLQRELLTQFGGYTIHPTSKGRWQSRGGRVYQEEVVVYEVAVPEEKVPLLREIVVRIGWRLGQLAVYFDAPPPSVDIIELTRPPGSTGGVREKPGQAKTTRRRSKRDRPSG
;
A
#
# COMPACT_ATOMS: atom_id res chain seq x y z
N MET A 1 -7.00 -15.96 -16.23
CA MET A 1 -5.81 -15.37 -16.87
C MET A 1 -4.73 -15.34 -15.80
N ARG A 2 -3.56 -15.94 -16.05
CA ARG A 2 -2.45 -15.86 -15.10
C ARG A 2 -1.78 -14.50 -15.19
N LEU A 3 -1.26 -14.02 -14.06
CA LEU A 3 -0.55 -12.75 -13.95
C LEU A 3 0.93 -13.01 -13.68
N CYS A 4 1.78 -12.06 -14.07
CA CYS A 4 3.19 -11.98 -13.69
C CYS A 4 3.31 -11.47 -12.25
N PRO A 5 3.96 -12.20 -11.33
CA PRO A 5 4.25 -11.70 -9.98
C PRO A 5 5.50 -10.80 -10.01
N CYS A 6 5.33 -9.59 -10.53
CA CYS A 6 6.41 -8.61 -10.64
C CYS A 6 6.82 -8.10 -9.26
N ARG A 7 8.13 -7.89 -9.06
CA ARG A 7 8.70 -7.36 -7.83
C ARG A 7 9.66 -6.23 -8.10
N PHE A 8 9.68 -5.23 -7.23
CA PHE A 8 10.71 -4.20 -7.26
C PHE A 8 11.06 -3.70 -5.86
N ASN A 9 12.30 -3.23 -5.72
CA ASN A 9 12.82 -2.73 -4.44
C ASN A 9 12.78 -1.21 -4.45
N LEU A 10 12.19 -0.62 -3.42
CA LEU A 10 12.18 0.82 -3.20
C LEU A 10 12.98 1.14 -1.94
N PRO A 11 14.08 1.88 -2.03
CA PRO A 11 14.77 2.40 -0.86
C PRO A 11 13.82 3.26 -0.02
N LEU A 12 14.09 3.39 1.28
CA LEU A 12 13.39 4.30 2.19
C LEU A 12 14.07 5.66 2.36
N THR A 13 15.32 5.73 1.91
CA THR A 13 16.13 6.96 1.90
C THR A 13 16.63 7.26 0.50
N ASP A 14 16.93 8.52 0.24
CA ASP A 14 17.65 8.92 -0.97
C ASP A 14 19.14 8.54 -0.90
N ASN A 15 19.90 8.89 -1.93
CA ASN A 15 21.35 8.62 -2.00
C ASN A 15 22.21 9.47 -1.04
N ASN A 16 21.61 10.44 -0.35
CA ASN A 16 22.24 11.22 0.71
C ASN A 16 21.92 10.66 2.10
N GLY A 17 21.02 9.67 2.19
CA GLY A 17 20.56 9.06 3.44
C GLY A 17 19.35 9.76 4.05
N GLU A 18 18.74 10.71 3.35
CA GLU A 18 17.56 11.42 3.83
C GLU A 18 16.29 10.61 3.57
N PRO A 19 15.31 10.57 4.49
CA PRO A 19 14.05 9.87 4.27
C PRO A 19 13.32 10.37 3.03
N ILE A 20 12.73 9.44 2.29
CA ILE A 20 11.90 9.77 1.14
C ILE A 20 10.61 10.43 1.60
N ALA A 21 10.21 11.51 0.93
CA ALA A 21 8.96 12.20 1.18
C ALA A 21 7.75 11.26 1.05
N ALA A 22 6.87 11.28 2.05
CA ALA A 22 5.73 10.37 2.14
C ALA A 22 4.77 10.52 0.94
N GLU A 23 4.65 11.72 0.39
CA GLU A 23 3.80 12.04 -0.76
C GLU A 23 4.22 11.23 -2.00
N VAL A 24 5.52 11.05 -2.21
CA VAL A 24 6.07 10.29 -3.34
C VAL A 24 5.67 8.82 -3.23
N ILE A 25 5.67 8.27 -2.02
CA ILE A 25 5.25 6.89 -1.75
C ILE A 25 3.73 6.75 -1.93
N LEU A 26 2.95 7.70 -1.43
CA LEU A 26 1.49 7.69 -1.58
C LEU A 26 1.05 7.79 -3.05
N ASP A 27 1.75 8.59 -3.85
CA ASP A 27 1.49 8.70 -5.29
C ASP A 27 1.74 7.36 -6.00
N LEU A 28 2.89 6.71 -5.72
CA LEU A 28 3.20 5.39 -6.26
C LEU A 28 2.10 4.39 -5.90
N GLN A 29 1.73 4.33 -4.62
CA GLN A 29 0.73 3.38 -4.14
C GLN A 29 -0.64 3.58 -4.80
N ARG A 30 -1.09 4.82 -4.94
CA ARG A 30 -2.34 5.15 -5.66
C ARG A 30 -2.28 4.74 -7.13
N GLU A 31 -1.14 4.95 -7.77
CA GLU A 31 -0.95 4.57 -9.16
C GLU A 31 -0.98 3.05 -9.33
N LEU A 32 -0.30 2.29 -8.45
CA LEU A 32 -0.34 0.82 -8.48
C LEU A 32 -1.76 0.28 -8.28
N LEU A 33 -2.52 0.84 -7.33
CA LEU A 33 -3.93 0.49 -7.12
C LEU A 33 -4.77 0.77 -8.36
N THR A 34 -4.56 1.93 -8.99
CA THR A 34 -5.35 2.35 -10.17
C THR A 34 -5.04 1.48 -11.39
N GLN A 35 -3.78 1.11 -11.61
CA GLN A 35 -3.36 0.40 -12.82
C GLN A 35 -3.50 -1.12 -12.74
N PHE A 36 -3.30 -1.69 -11.54
CA PHE A 36 -3.18 -3.14 -11.33
C PHE A 36 -4.16 -3.69 -10.28
N GLY A 37 -4.89 -2.83 -9.57
CA GLY A 37 -5.91 -3.25 -8.59
C GLY A 37 -5.35 -3.64 -7.22
N GLY A 38 -4.03 -3.72 -7.05
CA GLY A 38 -3.42 -4.10 -5.78
C GLY A 38 -1.91 -4.23 -5.84
N TYR A 39 -1.31 -4.28 -4.66
CA TYR A 39 0.09 -4.62 -4.45
C TYR A 39 0.24 -5.16 -3.02
N THR A 40 1.30 -5.92 -2.78
CA THR A 40 1.72 -6.36 -1.45
C THR A 40 3.05 -5.71 -1.11
N ILE A 41 3.14 -5.16 0.11
CA ILE A 41 4.40 -4.67 0.65
C ILE A 41 4.96 -5.75 1.58
N HIS A 42 6.17 -6.21 1.29
CA HIS A 42 6.90 -7.10 2.19
C HIS A 42 7.69 -6.30 3.23
N PRO A 43 8.02 -6.90 4.39
CA PRO A 43 8.84 -6.25 5.41
C PRO A 43 10.16 -5.71 4.86
N THR A 44 10.64 -4.62 5.47
CA THR A 44 11.90 -3.98 5.11
C THR A 44 13.06 -4.96 5.17
N SER A 45 13.88 -4.95 4.12
CA SER A 45 15.12 -5.72 4.02
C SER A 45 16.32 -4.77 3.94
N LYS A 46 17.51 -5.31 4.21
CA LYS A 46 18.77 -4.57 4.05
C LYS A 46 19.36 -4.87 2.69
N GLY A 47 19.39 -3.87 1.81
CA GLY A 47 20.05 -3.94 0.52
C GLY A 47 21.54 -3.62 0.66
N ARG A 48 22.38 -4.35 -0.09
CA ARG A 48 23.77 -3.99 -0.34
C ARG A 48 24.08 -4.20 -1.80
N TRP A 49 24.63 -3.19 -2.45
CA TRP A 49 25.05 -3.30 -3.84
C TRP A 49 26.28 -2.44 -4.10
N GLN A 50 27.06 -2.82 -5.10
CA GLN A 50 28.24 -2.09 -5.52
C GLN A 50 27.96 -1.45 -6.87
N SER A 51 28.15 -0.13 -6.96
CA SER A 51 28.10 0.58 -8.23
C SER A 51 29.25 0.16 -9.15
N ARG A 52 29.14 0.46 -10.45
CA ARG A 52 30.22 0.23 -11.42
C ARG A 52 31.53 0.94 -11.06
N GLY A 53 31.47 2.06 -10.34
CA GLY A 53 32.64 2.80 -9.85
C GLY A 53 33.25 2.24 -8.55
N GLY A 54 32.76 1.10 -8.06
CA GLY A 54 33.31 0.42 -6.88
C GLY A 54 32.73 0.87 -5.54
N ARG A 55 31.96 1.96 -5.49
CA ARG A 55 31.28 2.41 -4.25
C ARG A 55 30.21 1.41 -3.84
N VAL A 56 30.26 0.99 -2.56
CA VAL A 56 29.25 0.13 -1.92
C VAL A 56 28.17 1.01 -1.31
N TYR A 57 26.92 0.65 -1.56
CA TYR A 57 25.73 1.26 -0.98
C TYR A 57 25.10 0.27 0.01
N GLN A 58 24.62 0.79 1.13
CA GLN A 58 23.83 0.05 2.11
C GLN A 58 22.59 0.86 2.43
N GLU A 59 21.43 0.24 2.30
CA GLU A 59 20.15 0.93 2.40
C GLU A 59 19.06 0.00 2.95
N GLU A 60 18.04 0.59 3.57
CA GLU A 60 16.80 -0.10 3.89
C GLU A 60 15.88 -0.03 2.67
N VAL A 61 15.40 -1.20 2.24
CA VAL A 61 14.53 -1.34 1.07
C VAL A 61 13.22 -1.97 1.46
N VAL A 62 12.15 -1.52 0.81
CA VAL A 62 10.83 -2.15 0.81
C VAL A 62 10.64 -2.87 -0.50
N VAL A 63 10.14 -4.11 -0.46
CA VAL A 63 9.82 -4.87 -1.68
C VAL A 63 8.33 -4.75 -1.95
N TYR A 64 8.00 -4.22 -3.13
CA TYR A 64 6.65 -4.23 -3.67
C TYR A 64 6.49 -5.45 -4.56
N GLU A 65 5.41 -6.20 -4.36
CA GLU A 65 4.98 -7.27 -5.23
C GLU A 65 3.63 -6.90 -5.86
N VAL A 66 3.54 -7.02 -7.18
CA VAL A 66 2.36 -6.65 -7.97
C VAL A 66 2.03 -7.80 -8.90
N ALA A 67 0.78 -8.26 -8.90
CA ALA A 67 0.30 -9.22 -9.88
C ALA A 67 -0.15 -8.46 -11.14
N VAL A 68 0.58 -8.63 -12.25
CA VAL A 68 0.44 -7.79 -13.45
C VAL A 68 0.04 -8.63 -14.66
N PRO A 69 -0.97 -8.24 -15.46
CA PRO A 69 -1.17 -8.84 -16.79
C PRO A 69 0.09 -8.72 -17.63
N GLU A 70 0.46 -9.77 -18.37
CA GLU A 70 1.73 -9.81 -19.10
C GLU A 70 1.93 -8.59 -20.01
N GLU A 71 0.86 -8.17 -20.70
CA GLU A 71 0.82 -7.01 -21.59
C GLU A 71 1.03 -5.66 -20.87
N LYS A 72 0.82 -5.60 -19.54
CA LYS A 72 1.01 -4.40 -18.72
C LYS A 72 2.35 -4.37 -17.97
N VAL A 73 3.19 -5.40 -18.09
CA VAL A 73 4.54 -5.40 -17.47
C VAL A 73 5.40 -4.20 -17.93
N PRO A 74 5.38 -3.78 -19.22
CA PRO A 74 6.08 -2.57 -19.64
C PRO A 74 5.63 -1.31 -18.90
N LEU A 75 4.32 -1.15 -18.67
CA LEU A 75 3.78 -0.02 -17.91
C LEU A 75 4.29 -0.01 -16.47
N LEU A 76 4.30 -1.15 -15.78
CA LEU A 76 4.87 -1.22 -14.43
C LEU A 76 6.36 -0.83 -14.43
N ARG A 77 7.12 -1.29 -15.42
CA ARG A 77 8.54 -0.92 -15.55
C ARG A 77 8.71 0.59 -15.71
N GLU A 78 7.87 1.26 -16.51
CA GLU A 78 7.90 2.72 -16.67
C GLU A 78 7.59 3.45 -15.35
N ILE A 79 6.60 2.98 -14.59
CA ILE A 79 6.27 3.52 -13.25
C ILE A 79 7.50 3.41 -12.33
N VAL A 80 8.16 2.23 -12.32
CA VAL A 80 9.34 1.96 -11.49
C VAL A 80 10.54 2.85 -11.89
N VAL A 81 10.75 3.07 -13.19
CA VAL A 81 11.81 3.99 -13.67
C VAL A 81 11.53 5.42 -13.22
N ARG A 82 10.28 5.89 -13.40
CA ARG A 82 9.89 7.26 -13.03
C ARG A 82 10.01 7.50 -11.54
N ILE A 83 9.60 6.55 -10.70
CA ILE A 83 9.77 6.69 -9.25
C ILE A 83 11.25 6.65 -8.87
N GLY A 84 12.05 5.76 -9.46
CA GLY A 84 13.50 5.72 -9.24
C GLY A 84 14.16 7.08 -9.49
N TRP A 85 13.79 7.77 -10.59
CA TRP A 85 14.29 9.11 -10.90
C TRP A 85 13.85 10.16 -9.88
N ARG A 86 12.58 10.15 -9.46
CA ARG A 86 12.08 11.08 -8.41
C ARG A 86 12.84 10.92 -7.09
N LEU A 87 13.31 9.70 -6.80
CA LEU A 87 14.04 9.36 -5.59
C LEU A 87 15.56 9.54 -5.73
N GLY A 88 16.04 10.03 -6.87
CA GLY A 88 17.46 10.20 -7.15
C GLY A 88 18.24 8.89 -7.25
N GLN A 89 17.55 7.76 -7.46
CA GLN A 89 18.16 6.43 -7.50
C GLN A 89 18.93 6.20 -8.79
N LEU A 90 20.13 5.62 -8.68
CA LEU A 90 20.95 5.28 -9.85
C LEU A 90 20.50 3.98 -10.53
N ALA A 91 19.86 3.10 -9.78
CA ALA A 91 19.32 1.83 -10.25
C ALA A 91 18.21 1.36 -9.31
N VAL A 92 17.31 0.54 -9.84
CA VAL A 92 16.24 -0.11 -9.07
C VAL A 92 16.18 -1.58 -9.48
N TYR A 93 16.11 -2.48 -8.50
CA TYR A 93 15.89 -3.90 -8.77
C TYR A 93 14.45 -4.10 -9.26
N PHE A 94 14.29 -4.81 -10.38
CA PHE A 94 13.00 -5.14 -10.97
C PHE A 94 13.02 -6.57 -11.50
N ASP A 95 12.12 -7.41 -10.98
CA ASP A 95 11.91 -8.79 -11.39
C ASP A 95 10.50 -8.94 -11.99
N ALA A 96 10.41 -9.66 -13.11
CA ALA A 96 9.17 -9.87 -13.84
C ALA A 96 9.16 -11.28 -14.43
N PRO A 97 8.93 -12.30 -13.59
CA PRO A 97 8.87 -13.68 -14.05
C PRO A 97 7.62 -13.93 -14.93
N PRO A 98 7.60 -15.03 -15.69
CA PRO A 98 6.44 -15.40 -16.52
C PRO A 98 5.14 -15.56 -15.71
N PRO A 99 3.97 -15.45 -16.37
CA PRO A 99 2.67 -15.57 -15.71
C PRO A 99 2.52 -16.88 -14.93
N SER A 100 2.27 -16.76 -13.63
CA SER A 100 2.28 -17.90 -12.71
C SER A 100 1.34 -17.76 -11.51
N VAL A 101 0.68 -16.61 -11.34
CA VAL A 101 -0.26 -16.38 -10.23
C VAL A 101 -1.69 -16.25 -10.74
N ASP A 102 -2.63 -16.75 -9.95
CA ASP A 102 -4.07 -16.68 -10.17
C ASP A 102 -4.72 -15.89 -9.04
N ILE A 103 -5.69 -15.02 -9.36
CA ILE A 103 -6.55 -14.37 -8.36
C ILE A 103 -7.73 -15.31 -8.09
N ILE A 104 -7.88 -15.72 -6.82
CA ILE A 104 -8.96 -16.59 -6.39
C ILE A 104 -10.06 -15.71 -5.79
N GLU A 105 -11.17 -15.55 -6.51
CA GLU A 105 -12.36 -14.87 -6.02
C GLU A 105 -13.09 -15.76 -5.00
N LEU A 106 -13.24 -15.26 -3.78
CA LEU A 106 -13.94 -15.97 -2.72
C LEU A 106 -15.43 -15.63 -2.80
N THR A 107 -16.21 -16.40 -3.57
CA THR A 107 -17.66 -16.27 -3.55
C THR A 107 -18.20 -16.65 -2.18
N ARG A 108 -19.06 -15.81 -1.61
CA ARG A 108 -19.74 -16.09 -0.34
C ARG A 108 -20.61 -17.34 -0.50
N PRO A 109 -20.55 -18.33 0.41
CA PRO A 109 -21.40 -19.50 0.31
C PRO A 109 -22.89 -19.09 0.40
N PRO A 110 -23.77 -19.70 -0.40
CA PRO A 110 -25.20 -19.43 -0.32
C PRO A 110 -25.71 -19.80 1.08
N GLY A 111 -26.27 -18.82 1.80
CA GLY A 111 -26.88 -19.01 3.13
C GLY A 111 -26.25 -18.23 4.29
N SER A 112 -25.11 -17.54 4.11
CA SER A 112 -24.60 -16.67 5.17
C SER A 112 -25.32 -15.33 5.17
N THR A 113 -26.39 -15.20 5.96
CA THR A 113 -27.00 -13.91 6.29
C THR A 113 -25.96 -13.08 7.05
N GLY A 114 -25.49 -12.00 6.43
CA GLY A 114 -24.60 -11.04 7.08
C GLY A 114 -25.31 -10.44 8.28
N GLY A 115 -24.75 -10.64 9.48
CA GLY A 115 -25.20 -9.99 10.69
C GLY A 115 -25.18 -8.47 10.49
N VAL A 116 -26.37 -7.87 10.46
CA VAL A 116 -26.53 -6.43 10.62
C VAL A 116 -25.97 -6.08 11.99
N ARG A 117 -24.87 -5.33 12.02
CA ARG A 117 -24.38 -4.72 13.26
C ARG A 117 -25.45 -3.72 13.70
N GLU A 118 -26.22 -4.06 14.73
CA GLU A 118 -27.13 -3.12 15.37
C GLU A 118 -26.35 -1.86 15.77
N LYS A 119 -26.87 -0.70 15.37
CA LYS A 119 -26.35 0.60 15.80
C LYS A 119 -26.46 0.66 17.34
N PRO A 120 -25.44 1.15 18.07
CA PRO A 120 -25.58 1.36 19.51
C PRO A 120 -26.72 2.35 19.77
N GLY A 121 -27.70 1.91 20.56
CA GLY A 121 -28.88 2.69 20.92
C GLY A 121 -28.52 4.05 21.50
N GLN A 122 -29.23 5.06 21.01
CA GLN A 122 -29.22 6.43 21.49
C GLN A 122 -29.45 6.50 23.01
N ALA A 123 -28.72 7.43 23.63
CA ALA A 123 -28.74 7.76 25.04
C ALA A 123 -30.16 7.98 25.60
N LYS A 124 -30.50 7.23 26.65
CA LYS A 124 -31.60 7.59 27.57
C LYS A 124 -31.08 8.60 28.59
N THR A 125 -31.21 9.89 28.28
CA THR A 125 -31.11 10.95 29.28
C THR A 125 -32.51 11.52 29.50
N THR A 126 -33.18 11.10 30.59
CA THR A 126 -34.37 11.82 31.07
C THR A 126 -34.43 11.88 32.58
N ARG A 127 -34.11 13.08 33.08
CA ARG A 127 -34.75 13.84 34.16
C ARG A 127 -34.91 13.18 35.53
N ARG A 128 -33.95 13.47 36.42
CA ARG A 128 -34.23 13.65 37.86
C ARG A 128 -35.10 14.90 38.06
N ARG A 129 -36.30 14.69 38.60
CA ARG A 129 -37.13 15.73 39.22
C ARG A 129 -36.45 16.21 40.51
N SER A 130 -36.21 17.51 40.63
CA SER A 130 -36.26 18.22 41.90
C SER A 130 -37.43 19.20 41.86
N LYS A 131 -38.11 19.29 42.99
CA LYS A 131 -39.42 19.90 43.23
C LYS A 131 -39.18 21.09 44.18
N ARG A 132 -40.01 22.14 44.05
CA ARG A 132 -40.19 23.32 44.94
C ARG A 132 -39.16 24.45 44.75
N ASP A 133 -39.53 25.72 44.61
CA ASP A 133 -40.69 26.45 45.16
C ASP A 133 -41.36 27.47 44.20
N ARG A 134 -42.60 27.84 44.56
CA ARG A 134 -43.55 28.72 43.85
C ARG A 134 -43.29 30.22 44.14
N PRO A 135 -43.86 31.14 43.32
CA PRO A 135 -43.51 32.55 43.26
C PRO A 135 -44.32 33.44 44.21
N SER A 136 -43.85 34.68 44.35
CA SER A 136 -44.50 35.84 44.95
C SER A 136 -45.77 36.25 44.20
N GLY A 137 -46.79 36.69 44.95
CA GLY A 137 -47.99 37.37 44.42
C GLY A 137 -49.28 36.61 44.69
#